data_AF-K9FCX8-F1
#
_entry.id   AF-K9FCX8-F1
#
_cell.length_a   1.000
_cell.length_b   1.000
_cell.length_c   1.000
_cell.angle_alpha   90.00
_cell.angle_beta   90.00
_cell.angle_gamma   90.00
#
_symmetry.space_group_name_H-M   'P 1'
#
loop_
_entity.id
_entity.type
_entity.pdbx_description
1 polymer ?
#
loop_
_entity_poly.entity_id
_entity_poly.type
_entity_poly.pdbx_seq_one_letter_code
_entity_poly.pdbx_strand_id
1 'polypeptide(L)'
;MVRTTWRVFSPPDPPSYCDTLVSKQQVDPPRYEQSVPKQMIGKRGRDPWSPDERQRKLLLTSPPPGSPSPTPTEVNTPSVLSLSPASIRPTNFTHASSPDDLDHNGITRIAFELRGFSDDQIRELIIRSGRQHLLAMPEHTDLPSEFEKVGFANVEIIKQHVDKMIERRLKLHVIDIDKIVDRALSDFSHHEVDILEQVQAGNSEVNNTASECMEEMDKQAQKHVRDMKEQAQQHELDMEEKVEQRLCDIEIAEQRLSDMEKMAEQRLRDIEKQGFELENEFGKLKRWLNIPAQSLLDGQRGTEARRISI
;
A
#
# COMPACT_ATOMS: atom_id res chain seq x y z
N MET A 1 5.75 44.99 -18.15
CA MET A 1 6.93 44.30 -17.58
C MET A 1 6.78 44.24 -16.06
N VAL A 2 6.25 43.13 -15.55
CA VAL A 2 6.07 42.91 -14.11
C VAL A 2 7.28 42.13 -13.61
N ARG A 3 8.11 42.76 -12.76
CA ARG A 3 9.25 42.11 -12.11
C ARG A 3 8.75 41.39 -10.87
N THR A 4 8.53 40.08 -10.96
CA THR A 4 8.31 39.20 -9.80
C THR A 4 9.65 38.92 -9.12
N THR A 5 9.82 39.46 -7.93
CA THR A 5 10.96 39.16 -7.05
C THR A 5 10.62 37.92 -6.23
N TRP A 6 11.22 36.79 -6.58
CA TRP A 6 11.21 35.59 -5.76
C TRP A 6 12.01 35.84 -4.49
N ARG A 7 11.34 36.19 -3.39
CA ARG A 7 11.97 36.14 -2.07
C ARG A 7 12.17 34.66 -1.72
N VAL A 8 13.43 34.30 -1.56
CA VAL A 8 13.90 33.05 -0.99
C VAL A 8 13.30 32.93 0.42
N PHE A 9 12.38 31.99 0.60
CA PHE A 9 11.97 31.54 1.92
C PHE A 9 13.08 30.63 2.44
N SER A 10 13.98 31.18 3.26
CA SER A 10 14.84 30.35 4.09
C SER A 10 13.95 29.67 5.14
N PRO A 11 13.98 28.32 5.25
CA PRO A 11 13.26 27.64 6.31
C PRO A 11 13.77 28.12 7.68
N PRO A 12 12.90 28.26 8.70
CA PRO A 12 13.31 28.65 10.04
C PRO A 12 14.29 27.60 10.60
N ASP A 13 15.32 28.09 11.31
CA ASP A 13 16.28 27.23 11.98
C ASP A 13 15.55 26.24 12.90
N PRO A 14 15.92 24.95 12.90
CA PRO A 14 15.27 23.96 13.76
C PRO A 14 15.46 24.35 15.23
N PRO A 15 14.46 24.09 16.09
CA PRO A 15 14.55 24.43 17.50
C PRO A 15 15.77 23.75 18.13
N SER A 16 16.54 24.53 18.89
CA SER A 16 17.67 24.03 19.68
C SER A 16 17.15 22.97 20.65
N TYR A 17 17.44 21.70 20.35
CA TYR A 17 17.20 20.61 21.28
C TYR A 17 18.17 20.81 22.45
N CYS A 18 17.66 21.28 23.58
CA CYS A 18 18.40 21.22 24.83
C CYS A 18 18.54 19.74 25.21
N ASP A 19 19.77 19.23 25.12
CA ASP A 19 20.16 17.93 25.68
C ASP A 19 19.95 17.95 27.19
N THR A 20 18.73 17.63 27.59
CA THR A 20 18.39 17.41 28.99
C THR A 20 18.97 16.04 29.32
N LEU A 21 20.12 16.03 29.99
CA LEU A 21 20.76 14.83 30.55
C LEU A 21 19.82 14.20 31.58
N VAL A 22 18.88 13.39 31.11
CA VAL A 22 18.07 12.51 31.96
C VAL A 22 19.01 11.42 32.45
N SER A 23 19.38 11.50 33.73
CA SER A 23 20.14 10.48 34.43
C SER A 23 19.45 9.12 34.25
N LYS A 24 20.09 8.21 33.52
CA LYS A 24 19.60 6.85 33.27
C LYS A 24 19.61 6.08 34.58
N GLN A 25 18.51 6.13 35.33
CA GLN A 25 18.25 5.16 36.37
C GLN A 25 17.92 3.83 35.68
N GLN A 26 18.93 2.95 35.65
CA GLN A 26 18.86 1.62 35.07
C GLN A 26 17.88 0.77 35.89
N VAL A 27 16.63 0.74 35.45
CA VAL A 27 15.63 -0.22 35.93
C VAL A 27 15.86 -1.51 35.14
N ASP A 28 16.14 -2.60 35.85
CA ASP A 28 16.37 -3.90 35.21
C ASP A 28 15.17 -4.28 34.32
N PRO A 29 15.42 -4.73 33.07
CA PRO A 29 14.36 -5.13 32.17
C PRO A 29 13.60 -6.35 32.73
N PRO A 30 12.28 -6.46 32.47
CA PRO A 30 11.48 -7.58 32.96
C PRO A 30 12.05 -8.92 32.44
N ARG A 31 12.19 -9.88 33.35
CA ARG A 31 12.59 -11.25 33.04
C ARG A 31 11.50 -11.90 32.19
N TYR A 32 11.79 -12.14 30.91
CA TYR A 32 10.93 -12.94 30.05
C TYR A 32 11.16 -14.42 30.35
N GLU A 33 10.13 -15.10 30.85
CA GLU A 33 10.14 -16.55 30.99
C GLU A 33 10.13 -17.22 29.62
N GLN A 34 11.09 -18.11 29.43
CA GLN A 34 11.38 -18.80 28.19
C GLN A 34 10.35 -19.93 27.97
N SER A 35 9.20 -19.60 27.37
CA SER A 35 8.20 -20.61 27.02
C SER A 35 8.71 -21.47 25.85
N VAL A 36 8.86 -22.77 26.13
CA VAL A 36 9.33 -23.85 25.25
C VAL A 36 8.44 -23.96 23.99
N PRO A 37 9.00 -23.96 22.76
CA PRO A 37 8.21 -24.09 21.55
C PRO A 37 7.80 -25.56 21.34
N LYS A 38 6.50 -25.82 21.43
CA LYS A 38 5.87 -27.10 21.10
C LYS A 38 5.84 -27.25 19.57
N GLN A 39 6.74 -28.08 19.04
CA GLN A 39 6.76 -28.48 17.63
C GLN A 39 5.41 -29.09 17.23
N MET A 40 4.75 -28.48 16.25
CA MET A 40 3.77 -29.19 15.43
C MET A 40 4.17 -29.10 13.96
N ILE A 41 4.71 -30.24 13.51
CA ILE A 41 4.92 -30.63 12.13
C ILE A 41 3.58 -30.59 11.38
N GLY A 42 3.48 -29.74 10.37
CA GLY A 42 2.36 -29.68 9.45
C GLY A 42 2.85 -29.65 8.01
N LYS A 43 3.16 -30.82 7.46
CA LYS A 43 3.42 -31.02 6.02
C LYS A 43 2.12 -30.80 5.23
N ARG A 44 2.11 -29.89 4.27
CA ARG A 44 1.29 -29.91 3.04
C ARG A 44 2.20 -29.37 1.94
N GLY A 45 2.62 -30.12 0.94
CA GLY A 45 1.80 -30.85 -0.02
C GLY A 45 1.95 -30.12 -1.35
N ARG A 46 3.13 -30.26 -1.99
CA ARG A 46 3.30 -29.88 -3.40
C ARG A 46 2.73 -31.00 -4.23
N ASP A 47 1.86 -30.67 -5.18
CA ASP A 47 1.74 -31.46 -6.39
C ASP A 47 1.75 -30.54 -7.64
N PRO A 48 2.18 -31.07 -8.80
CA PRO A 48 2.53 -30.30 -10.00
C PRO A 48 1.56 -30.54 -11.18
N TRP A 49 1.12 -29.48 -11.86
CA TRP A 49 0.57 -29.47 -13.25
C TRP A 49 0.24 -28.03 -13.61
N SER A 50 0.30 -27.49 -14.83
CA SER A 50 0.83 -27.80 -16.18
C SER A 50 0.52 -26.52 -17.00
N PRO A 51 1.25 -26.13 -18.06
CA PRO A 51 1.05 -24.85 -18.73
C PRO A 51 -0.01 -24.96 -19.84
N ASP A 52 -0.97 -24.02 -19.89
CA ASP A 52 -1.46 -23.51 -21.17
C ASP A 52 -2.10 -22.12 -21.04
N GLU A 53 -1.84 -21.33 -22.08
CA GLU A 53 -2.24 -19.95 -22.28
C GLU A 53 -3.71 -19.84 -22.71
N ARG A 54 -4.36 -18.77 -22.27
CA ARG A 54 -5.09 -17.79 -23.11
C ARG A 54 -6.21 -17.13 -22.30
N GLN A 55 -6.06 -15.81 -22.16
CA GLN A 55 -7.13 -14.82 -22.14
C GLN A 55 -8.33 -15.11 -21.23
N ARG A 56 -8.34 -14.47 -20.05
CA ARG A 56 -9.53 -13.77 -19.51
C ARG A 56 -9.16 -12.92 -18.30
N LYS A 57 -9.32 -11.62 -18.49
CA LYS A 57 -9.71 -10.56 -17.55
C LYS A 57 -9.68 -10.95 -16.05
N LEU A 58 -8.70 -10.41 -15.33
CA LEU A 58 -8.62 -10.44 -13.87
C LEU A 58 -9.71 -9.57 -13.27
N LEU A 59 -10.78 -10.21 -12.78
CA LEU A 59 -11.61 -9.68 -11.70
C LEU A 59 -10.90 -10.04 -10.39
N LEU A 60 -10.49 -9.02 -9.64
CA LEU A 60 -9.93 -9.16 -8.30
C LEU A 60 -11.07 -9.48 -7.33
N THR A 61 -11.28 -10.76 -7.03
CA THR A 61 -12.04 -11.21 -5.86
C THR A 61 -11.24 -11.02 -4.58
N SER A 62 -11.83 -10.32 -3.63
CA SER A 62 -11.37 -10.08 -2.26
C SER A 62 -11.15 -11.38 -1.45
N PRO A 63 -10.24 -11.41 -0.46
CA PRO A 63 -10.14 -12.51 0.50
C PRO A 63 -11.16 -12.37 1.66
N PRO A 64 -11.56 -13.48 2.31
CA PRO A 64 -12.59 -13.49 3.36
C PRO A 64 -12.08 -13.02 4.74
N PRO A 65 -12.94 -12.46 5.60
CA PRO A 65 -12.57 -12.00 6.93
C PRO A 65 -12.70 -13.14 7.95
N GLY A 66 -11.64 -13.43 8.70
CA GLY A 66 -11.74 -14.31 9.87
C GLY A 66 -10.48 -15.10 10.21
N SER A 67 -9.49 -14.46 10.83
CA SER A 67 -8.66 -14.99 11.94
C SER A 67 -7.54 -13.99 12.28
N PRO A 68 -7.07 -13.96 13.54
CA PRO A 68 -6.45 -12.79 14.14
C PRO A 68 -4.98 -12.65 13.73
N SER A 69 -4.59 -11.42 13.41
CA SER A 69 -3.19 -11.03 13.25
C SER A 69 -2.45 -11.14 14.58
N PRO A 70 -1.27 -11.81 14.62
CA PRO A 70 -0.29 -11.54 15.64
C PRO A 70 0.58 -10.37 15.17
N THR A 71 0.55 -9.27 15.91
CA THR A 71 1.62 -8.27 15.89
C THR A 71 2.97 -8.91 16.21
N PRO A 72 4.06 -8.38 15.66
CA PRO A 72 5.01 -7.79 16.60
C PRO A 72 5.58 -6.45 16.16
N THR A 73 5.62 -5.58 17.15
CA THR A 73 6.28 -4.28 17.25
C THR A 73 7.81 -4.43 17.20
N GLU A 74 8.44 -3.63 16.33
CA GLU A 74 9.71 -2.90 16.52
C GLU A 74 10.98 -3.65 17.01
N VAL A 75 12.01 -3.76 16.15
CA VAL A 75 13.42 -3.68 16.58
C VAL A 75 14.28 -2.98 15.52
N ASN A 76 14.83 -1.82 15.91
CA ASN A 76 15.93 -1.11 15.29
C ASN A 76 17.06 -2.05 14.83
N THR A 77 17.28 -2.15 13.52
CA THR A 77 18.53 -2.68 12.97
C THR A 77 19.11 -1.63 12.03
N PRO A 78 20.29 -1.03 12.32
CA PRO A 78 20.96 -0.19 11.35
C PRO A 78 21.52 -1.12 10.28
N SER A 79 20.84 -1.20 9.13
CA SER A 79 21.36 -1.91 7.96
C SER A 79 22.58 -1.15 7.45
N VAL A 80 23.74 -1.63 7.85
CA VAL A 80 25.05 -1.23 7.35
C VAL A 80 25.09 -1.48 5.84
N LEU A 81 25.49 -0.43 5.13
CA LEU A 81 25.88 -0.37 3.74
C LEU A 81 26.62 -1.63 3.29
N SER A 82 25.96 -2.49 2.52
CA SER A 82 26.63 -3.42 1.63
C SER A 82 26.58 -2.85 0.21
N LEU A 83 27.67 -2.18 -0.15
CA LEU A 83 28.08 -1.93 -1.52
C LEU A 83 28.26 -3.29 -2.21
N SER A 84 27.22 -3.76 -2.88
CA SER A 84 27.31 -4.85 -3.86
C SER A 84 27.12 -4.30 -5.27
N PRO A 85 27.86 -4.87 -6.24
CA PRO A 85 28.41 -4.13 -7.36
C PRO A 85 27.36 -3.87 -8.45
N ALA A 86 27.66 -2.84 -9.24
CA ALA A 86 26.89 -2.36 -10.37
C ALA A 86 26.11 -3.46 -11.10
N SER A 87 24.79 -3.31 -11.08
CA SER A 87 23.89 -3.95 -12.04
C SER A 87 24.44 -3.69 -13.44
N ILE A 88 24.99 -4.74 -14.07
CA ILE A 88 25.38 -4.75 -15.47
C ILE A 88 24.11 -4.50 -16.25
N ARG A 89 23.91 -3.25 -16.66
CA ARG A 89 22.83 -2.91 -17.58
C ARG A 89 23.11 -3.67 -18.89
N PRO A 90 22.12 -4.37 -19.46
CA PRO A 90 22.24 -4.90 -20.80
C PRO A 90 22.54 -3.74 -21.75
N THR A 91 23.76 -3.71 -22.30
CA THR A 91 24.06 -2.88 -23.45
C THR A 91 23.29 -3.47 -24.61
N ASN A 92 22.17 -2.85 -24.96
CA ASN A 92 21.48 -3.10 -26.20
C ASN A 92 22.41 -2.66 -27.33
N PHE A 93 23.17 -3.60 -27.88
CA PHE A 93 23.77 -3.41 -29.18
C PHE A 93 22.60 -3.27 -30.15
N THR A 94 22.40 -2.05 -30.65
CA THR A 94 21.53 -1.81 -31.80
C THR A 94 22.13 -2.59 -32.95
N HIS A 95 21.66 -3.82 -33.15
CA HIS A 95 21.91 -4.56 -34.37
C HIS A 95 21.45 -3.65 -35.50
N ALA A 96 22.38 -3.24 -36.36
CA ALA A 96 22.02 -2.58 -37.61
C ALA A 96 20.98 -3.48 -38.27
N SER A 97 19.75 -2.97 -38.36
CA SER A 97 18.60 -3.71 -38.85
C SER A 97 18.99 -4.43 -40.12
N SER A 98 18.97 -5.75 -40.07
CA SER A 98 18.97 -6.56 -41.29
C SER A 98 17.85 -6.01 -42.17
N PRO A 99 18.05 -5.82 -43.49
CA PRO A 99 17.00 -5.31 -44.37
C PRO A 99 15.70 -6.08 -44.12
N ASP A 100 14.70 -5.38 -43.57
CA ASP A 100 13.43 -5.93 -43.13
C ASP A 100 12.74 -6.66 -44.28
N ASP A 101 11.96 -7.70 -43.96
CA ASP A 101 11.16 -8.59 -44.83
C ASP A 101 10.34 -7.87 -45.92
N LEU A 102 10.12 -6.56 -45.79
CA LEU A 102 9.48 -5.72 -46.79
C LEU A 102 10.28 -5.63 -48.10
N ASP A 103 11.61 -5.61 -48.04
CA ASP A 103 12.45 -5.53 -49.25
C ASP A 103 12.48 -6.87 -50.00
N HIS A 104 12.35 -7.99 -49.27
CA HIS A 104 12.33 -9.32 -49.89
C HIS A 104 11.06 -9.56 -50.72
N ASN A 105 9.91 -9.07 -50.24
CA ASN A 105 8.65 -9.09 -50.98
C ASN A 105 8.68 -8.19 -52.22
N GLY A 106 9.36 -7.04 -52.15
CA GLY A 106 9.57 -6.16 -53.30
C GLY A 106 10.37 -6.84 -54.42
N ILE A 107 11.48 -7.48 -54.06
CA ILE A 107 12.35 -8.18 -55.02
C ILE A 107 11.62 -9.40 -55.62
N THR A 108 10.88 -10.16 -54.81
CA THR A 108 10.17 -11.36 -55.29
C THR A 108 9.03 -11.00 -56.24
N ARG A 109 8.34 -9.89 -55.98
CA ARG A 109 7.29 -9.38 -56.87
C ARG A 109 7.86 -8.90 -58.20
N ILE A 110 8.96 -8.14 -58.20
CA ILE A 110 9.63 -7.71 -59.44
C ILE A 110 10.13 -8.93 -60.23
N ALA A 111 10.73 -9.92 -59.55
CA ALA A 111 11.17 -11.16 -60.19
C ALA A 111 10.01 -11.94 -60.83
N PHE A 112 8.83 -11.91 -60.22
CA PHE A 112 7.63 -12.54 -60.78
C PHE A 112 7.06 -11.77 -61.97
N GLU A 113 6.99 -10.44 -61.89
CA GLU A 113 6.54 -9.56 -62.99
C GLU A 113 7.44 -9.70 -64.23
N LEU A 114 8.74 -9.96 -64.03
CA LEU A 114 9.70 -10.17 -65.13
C LEU A 114 9.68 -11.59 -65.72
N ARG A 115 9.00 -12.57 -65.10
CA ARG A 115 9.05 -14.01 -65.48
C ARG A 115 8.41 -14.36 -66.83
N GLY A 116 7.84 -13.39 -67.55
CA GLY A 116 7.26 -13.58 -68.89
C GLY A 116 7.90 -12.74 -69.99
N PHE A 117 8.91 -11.93 -69.67
CA PHE A 117 9.57 -11.07 -70.64
C PHE A 117 10.79 -11.77 -71.22
N SER A 118 11.03 -11.61 -72.52
CA SER A 118 12.29 -12.06 -73.11
C SER A 118 13.44 -11.15 -72.66
N ASP A 119 14.66 -11.68 -72.64
CA ASP A 119 15.86 -10.92 -72.24
C ASP A 119 16.01 -9.60 -73.03
N ASP A 120 15.63 -9.59 -74.32
CA ASP A 120 15.66 -8.39 -75.15
C ASP A 120 14.66 -7.32 -74.68
N GLN A 121 13.48 -7.74 -74.22
CA GLN A 121 12.46 -6.83 -73.68
C GLN A 121 12.89 -6.26 -72.32
N ILE A 122 13.54 -7.07 -71.48
CA ILE A 122 14.10 -6.61 -70.20
C ILE A 122 15.23 -5.62 -70.46
N ARG A 123 16.10 -5.90 -71.45
CA ARG A 123 17.20 -5.01 -71.86
C ARG A 123 16.67 -3.66 -72.37
N GLU A 124 15.64 -3.68 -73.22
CA GLU A 124 14.97 -2.47 -73.71
C GLU A 124 14.32 -1.66 -72.58
N LEU A 125 13.70 -2.35 -71.61
CA LEU A 125 13.07 -1.69 -70.46
C LEU A 125 14.11 -1.03 -69.55
N ILE A 126 15.26 -1.66 -69.33
CA ILE A 126 16.40 -1.09 -68.60
C ILE A 126 16.97 0.15 -69.33
N ILE A 127 17.13 0.09 -70.66
CA ILE A 127 17.59 1.22 -71.48
C ILE A 127 16.59 2.37 -71.40
N ARG A 128 15.30 2.08 -71.61
CA ARG A 128 14.21 3.06 -71.60
C ARG A 128 14.01 3.70 -70.23
N SER A 129 14.34 2.99 -69.15
CA SER A 129 14.35 3.53 -67.78
C SER A 129 15.60 4.35 -67.43
N GLY A 130 16.57 4.48 -68.35
CA GLY A 130 17.81 5.23 -68.16
C GLY A 130 18.86 4.51 -67.30
N ARG A 131 18.67 3.21 -67.00
CA ARG A 131 19.57 2.40 -66.17
C ARG A 131 20.52 1.51 -66.98
N GLN A 132 20.87 1.98 -68.17
CA GLN A 132 21.75 1.29 -69.12
C GLN A 132 23.12 0.87 -68.55
N HIS A 133 23.59 1.50 -67.47
CA HIS A 133 24.82 1.12 -66.75
C HIS A 133 24.74 -0.24 -66.05
N LEU A 134 23.54 -0.81 -65.87
CA LEU A 134 23.32 -2.14 -65.29
C LEU A 134 23.43 -3.27 -66.31
N LEU A 135 23.46 -2.94 -67.61
CA LEU A 135 23.68 -3.93 -68.66
C LEU A 135 25.17 -4.22 -68.76
N ALA A 136 25.54 -5.50 -68.79
CA ALA A 136 26.89 -5.90 -69.14
C ALA A 136 27.21 -5.33 -70.52
N MET A 137 28.18 -4.42 -70.57
CA MET A 137 28.67 -3.85 -71.82
C MET A 137 29.14 -5.00 -72.70
N PRO A 138 28.57 -5.21 -73.90
CA PRO A 138 29.14 -6.17 -74.83
C PRO A 138 30.55 -5.68 -75.15
N GLU A 139 31.54 -6.58 -75.00
CA GLU A 139 32.95 -6.26 -75.25
C GLU A 139 33.11 -5.51 -76.57
N HIS A 140 33.73 -4.34 -76.44
CA HIS A 140 33.80 -3.29 -77.45
C HIS A 140 34.40 -3.79 -78.76
N THR A 141 33.65 -3.66 -79.85
CA THR A 141 34.25 -3.41 -81.16
C THR A 141 34.40 -1.89 -81.28
N ASP A 142 35.63 -1.43 -81.13
CA ASP A 142 36.04 -0.04 -81.31
C ASP A 142 35.68 0.43 -82.73
N LEU A 143 34.66 1.28 -82.86
CA LEU A 143 34.48 2.11 -84.04
C LEU A 143 34.62 3.59 -83.66
N PRO A 144 35.54 4.33 -84.31
CA PRO A 144 35.70 5.75 -84.12
C PRO A 144 34.53 6.46 -84.81
N SER A 145 33.64 7.06 -84.03
CA SER A 145 32.54 7.87 -84.57
C SER A 145 33.08 9.25 -84.94
N GLU A 146 33.47 9.41 -86.20
CA GLU A 146 33.70 10.70 -86.85
C GLU A 146 32.36 11.45 -86.96
N PHE A 147 32.06 12.27 -85.96
CA PHE A 147 30.97 13.25 -86.08
C PHE A 147 31.46 14.47 -86.87
N GLU A 148 31.03 14.48 -88.13
CA GLU A 148 31.15 15.54 -89.11
C GLU A 148 30.56 16.86 -88.59
N LYS A 149 31.37 17.93 -88.62
CA LYS A 149 31.02 19.30 -88.24
C LYS A 149 29.99 19.90 -89.20
N VAL A 150 28.72 19.57 -89.02
CA VAL A 150 27.61 20.26 -89.71
C VAL A 150 27.27 21.56 -88.97
N GLY A 151 27.11 22.64 -89.74
CA GLY A 151 27.10 24.03 -89.28
C GLY A 151 26.19 24.38 -88.08
N PHE A 152 26.78 25.13 -87.16
CA PHE A 152 26.30 25.54 -85.84
C PHE A 152 25.00 26.38 -85.78
N ALA A 153 24.41 26.78 -86.91
CA ALA A 153 23.24 27.68 -86.92
C ALA A 153 21.92 27.00 -86.55
N ASN A 154 21.75 25.70 -86.85
CA ASN A 154 20.52 24.96 -86.49
C ASN A 154 20.53 24.44 -85.04
N VAL A 155 21.71 24.37 -84.40
CA VAL A 155 21.88 23.87 -83.02
C VAL A 155 21.24 24.81 -82.00
N GLU A 156 21.38 26.14 -82.20
CA GLU A 156 20.81 27.14 -81.28
C GLU A 156 19.28 27.13 -81.28
N ILE A 157 18.65 26.89 -82.44
CA ILE A 157 17.19 26.80 -82.58
C ILE A 157 16.65 25.54 -81.88
N ILE A 158 17.34 24.40 -82.04
CA ILE A 158 16.97 23.15 -81.37
C ILE A 158 17.12 23.30 -79.86
N LYS A 159 18.21 23.93 -79.39
CA LYS A 159 18.43 24.21 -77.96
C LYS A 159 17.31 25.06 -77.36
N GLN A 160 16.95 26.17 -78.00
CA GLN A 160 15.85 27.02 -77.54
C GLN A 160 14.50 26.28 -77.51
N HIS A 161 14.24 25.40 -78.50
CA HIS A 161 13.03 24.59 -78.52
C HIS A 161 12.98 23.59 -77.36
N VAL A 162 14.10 22.91 -77.10
CA VAL A 162 14.25 21.95 -76.00
C VAL A 162 14.09 22.64 -74.65
N ASP A 163 14.75 23.78 -74.43
CA ASP A 163 14.63 24.58 -73.20
C ASP A 163 13.17 24.98 -72.94
N LYS A 164 12.47 25.44 -73.98
CA LYS A 164 11.06 25.83 -73.88
C LYS A 164 10.12 24.64 -73.64
N MET A 165 10.48 23.45 -74.13
CA MET A 165 9.76 22.22 -73.84
C MET A 165 9.99 21.75 -72.39
N ILE A 166 11.24 21.83 -71.92
CA ILE A 166 11.62 21.52 -70.54
C ILE A 166 10.90 22.47 -69.59
N GLU A 167 10.91 23.78 -69.86
CA GLU A 167 10.23 24.78 -69.04
C GLU A 167 8.73 24.49 -68.91
N ARG A 168 8.04 24.19 -70.02
CA ARG A 168 6.61 23.81 -69.99
C ARG A 168 6.35 22.55 -69.18
N ARG A 169 7.20 21.53 -69.31
CA ARG A 169 7.08 20.27 -68.55
C ARG A 169 7.36 20.47 -67.07
N LEU A 170 8.39 21.25 -66.72
CA LEU A 170 8.70 21.60 -65.34
C LEU A 170 7.55 22.38 -64.70
N LYS A 171 7.00 23.38 -65.41
CA LYS A 171 5.89 24.19 -64.91
C LYS A 171 4.64 23.35 -64.59
N LEU A 172 4.33 22.35 -65.40
CA LEU A 172 3.24 21.40 -65.12
C LEU A 172 3.53 20.56 -63.87
N HIS A 173 4.74 20.03 -63.72
CA HIS A 173 5.10 19.23 -62.54
C HIS A 173 5.14 20.04 -61.25
N VAL A 174 5.57 21.30 -61.29
CA VAL A 174 5.54 22.20 -60.12
C VAL A 174 4.11 22.35 -59.58
N ILE A 175 3.13 22.54 -60.47
CA ILE A 175 1.71 22.66 -60.07
C ILE A 175 1.19 21.36 -59.43
N ASP A 176 1.60 20.20 -59.93
CA ASP A 176 1.19 18.92 -59.35
C ASP A 176 1.89 18.65 -58.01
N ILE A 177 3.14 19.07 -57.85
CA ILE A 177 3.87 19.03 -56.56
C ILE A 177 3.15 19.91 -55.54
N ASP A 178 2.76 21.14 -55.90
CA ASP A 178 2.04 22.04 -54.99
C ASP A 178 0.75 21.39 -54.47
N LYS A 179 -0.04 20.75 -55.34
CA LYS A 179 -1.26 20.03 -54.93
C LYS A 179 -0.98 18.84 -54.02
N ILE A 180 0.11 18.11 -54.26
CA ILE A 180 0.52 16.98 -53.42
C ILE A 180 0.92 17.49 -52.03
N VAL A 181 1.69 18.58 -51.98
CA VAL A 181 2.11 19.24 -50.74
C VAL A 181 0.89 19.77 -49.98
N ASP A 182 -0.04 20.46 -50.63
CA ASP A 182 -1.26 20.97 -50.02
C ASP A 182 -2.11 19.85 -49.41
N ARG A 183 -2.27 18.74 -50.13
CA ARG A 183 -2.98 17.56 -49.61
C ARG A 183 -2.27 16.99 -48.38
N ALA A 184 -0.96 16.80 -48.46
CA ALA A 184 -0.18 16.28 -47.34
C ALA A 184 -0.30 17.20 -46.11
N LEU A 185 -0.19 18.52 -46.28
CA LEU A 185 -0.34 19.48 -45.20
C LEU A 185 -1.75 19.46 -44.59
N SER A 186 -2.79 19.33 -45.42
CA SER A 186 -4.17 19.19 -44.95
C SER A 186 -4.36 17.91 -44.13
N ASP A 187 -3.80 16.79 -44.59
CA ASP A 187 -3.87 15.50 -43.89
C ASP A 187 -3.11 15.56 -42.56
N PHE A 188 -1.92 16.18 -42.54
CA PHE A 188 -1.16 16.42 -41.31
C PHE A 188 -1.94 17.29 -40.32
N SER A 189 -2.60 18.35 -40.79
CA SER A 189 -3.39 19.23 -39.93
C SER A 189 -4.61 18.51 -39.33
N HIS A 190 -5.28 17.64 -40.08
CA HIS A 190 -6.37 16.82 -39.53
C HIS A 190 -5.84 15.85 -38.47
N HIS A 191 -4.73 15.16 -38.76
CA HIS A 191 -4.16 14.22 -37.81
C HIS A 191 -3.70 14.89 -36.52
N GLU A 192 -3.16 16.11 -36.61
CA GLU A 192 -2.81 16.92 -35.45
C GLU A 192 -4.03 17.18 -34.55
N VAL A 193 -5.16 17.58 -35.16
CA VAL A 193 -6.41 17.82 -34.41
C VAL A 193 -6.92 16.53 -33.76
N ASP A 194 -6.92 15.41 -34.49
CA ASP A 194 -7.36 14.11 -33.97
C ASP A 194 -6.51 13.65 -32.78
N ILE A 195 -5.18 13.82 -32.86
CA ILE A 195 -4.27 13.50 -31.75
C ILE A 195 -4.58 14.38 -30.54
N LEU A 196 -4.75 15.69 -30.74
CA LEU A 196 -5.06 16.61 -29.65
C LEU A 196 -6.39 16.27 -28.97
N GLU A 197 -7.42 15.92 -29.75
CA GLU A 197 -8.70 15.47 -29.21
C GLU A 197 -8.54 14.18 -28.40
N GLN A 198 -7.81 13.19 -28.92
CA GLN A 198 -7.58 11.93 -28.23
C GLN A 198 -6.80 12.13 -26.91
N VAL A 199 -5.77 12.98 -26.93
CA VAL A 199 -5.00 13.32 -25.72
C VAL A 199 -5.88 14.03 -24.71
N GLN A 200 -6.74 14.96 -25.15
CA GLN A 200 -7.65 15.67 -24.26
C GLN A 200 -8.71 14.74 -23.67
N ALA A 201 -9.28 13.85 -24.48
CA ALA A 201 -10.24 12.84 -24.04
C ALA A 201 -9.59 11.91 -23.00
N GLY A 202 -8.41 11.36 -23.29
CA GLY A 202 -7.67 10.52 -22.35
C GLY A 202 -7.30 11.25 -21.06
N ASN A 203 -6.90 12.52 -21.14
CA ASN A 203 -6.62 13.33 -19.96
C ASN A 203 -7.88 13.55 -19.11
N SER A 204 -9.04 13.77 -19.74
CA SER A 204 -10.31 13.89 -19.00
C SER A 204 -10.72 12.59 -18.32
N GLU A 205 -10.53 11.43 -18.97
CA GLU A 205 -10.82 10.10 -18.39
C GLU A 205 -9.93 9.80 -17.19
N VAL A 206 -8.63 10.08 -17.31
CA VAL A 206 -7.66 9.90 -16.21
C VAL A 206 -8.02 10.80 -15.03
N ASN A 207 -8.35 12.07 -15.27
CA ASN A 207 -8.72 12.99 -14.20
C ASN A 207 -10.03 12.59 -13.52
N ASN A 208 -11.04 12.15 -14.27
CA ASN A 208 -12.30 11.65 -13.71
C ASN A 208 -12.05 10.42 -12.84
N THR A 209 -11.29 9.45 -13.35
CA THR A 209 -10.94 8.23 -12.60
C THR A 209 -10.14 8.55 -11.33
N ALA A 210 -9.21 9.50 -11.40
CA ALA A 210 -8.45 9.96 -10.25
C ALA A 210 -9.35 10.65 -9.21
N SER A 211 -10.32 11.46 -9.66
CA SER A 211 -11.31 12.10 -8.78
C SER A 211 -12.16 11.07 -8.05
N GLU A 212 -12.71 10.09 -8.76
CA GLU A 212 -13.51 9.00 -8.18
C GLU A 212 -12.71 8.19 -7.14
N CYS A 213 -11.45 7.91 -7.44
CA CYS A 213 -10.55 7.21 -6.51
C CYS A 213 -10.31 8.02 -5.22
N MET A 214 -10.08 9.34 -5.35
CA MET A 214 -9.90 10.22 -4.19
C MET A 214 -11.19 10.33 -3.34
N GLU A 215 -12.35 10.44 -3.99
CA GLU A 215 -13.65 10.50 -3.30
C GLU A 215 -13.94 9.20 -2.53
N GLU A 216 -13.65 8.04 -3.10
CA GLU A 216 -13.84 6.76 -2.42
C GLU A 216 -12.88 6.59 -1.24
N MET A 217 -11.61 7.00 -1.39
CA MET A 217 -10.65 7.00 -0.29
C MET A 217 -11.08 7.92 0.87
N ASP A 218 -11.55 9.13 0.56
CA ASP A 218 -12.05 10.08 1.56
C ASP A 218 -13.28 9.51 2.29
N LYS A 219 -14.22 8.93 1.54
CA LYS A 219 -15.40 8.26 2.11
C LYS A 219 -15.03 7.10 3.04
N GLN A 220 -14.04 6.28 2.66
CA GLN A 220 -13.54 5.20 3.52
C GLN A 220 -12.85 5.74 4.78
N ALA A 221 -12.00 6.76 4.64
CA ALA A 221 -11.36 7.40 5.77
C ALA A 221 -12.38 7.98 6.76
N GLN A 222 -13.38 8.71 6.26
CA GLN A 222 -14.46 9.26 7.08
C GLN A 222 -15.31 8.17 7.75
N LYS A 223 -15.55 7.05 7.07
CA LYS A 223 -16.23 5.90 7.66
C LYS A 223 -15.41 5.34 8.83
N HIS A 224 -14.12 5.08 8.64
CA HIS A 224 -13.26 4.55 9.71
C HIS A 224 -13.17 5.49 10.92
N VAL A 225 -13.10 6.80 10.70
CA VAL A 225 -13.13 7.79 11.80
C VAL A 225 -14.43 7.72 12.59
N ARG A 226 -15.58 7.57 11.91
CA ARG A 226 -16.88 7.40 12.59
C ARG A 226 -16.96 6.10 13.36
N ASP A 227 -16.58 4.99 12.75
CA ASP A 227 -16.61 3.66 13.37
C ASP A 227 -15.73 3.65 14.65
N MET A 228 -14.52 4.23 14.60
CA MET A 228 -13.65 4.35 15.77
C MET A 228 -14.27 5.23 16.87
N LYS A 229 -14.93 6.32 16.49
CA LYS A 229 -15.59 7.22 17.46
C LYS A 229 -16.76 6.52 18.14
N GLU A 230 -17.60 5.82 17.39
CA GLU A 230 -18.72 5.03 17.93
C GLU A 230 -18.21 3.93 18.87
N GLN A 231 -17.14 3.24 18.49
CA GLN A 231 -16.50 2.23 19.35
C GLN A 231 -15.97 2.85 20.66
N ALA A 232 -15.31 4.00 20.60
CA ALA A 232 -14.81 4.70 21.78
C ALA A 232 -15.95 5.12 22.72
N GLN A 233 -17.03 5.66 22.16
CA GLN A 233 -18.23 6.03 22.93
C GLN A 233 -18.89 4.80 23.58
N GLN A 234 -18.96 3.68 22.86
CA GLN A 234 -19.51 2.45 23.41
C GLN A 234 -18.66 1.91 24.58
N HIS A 235 -17.34 2.02 24.49
CA HIS A 235 -16.44 1.66 25.59
C HIS A 235 -16.58 2.59 26.79
N GLU A 236 -16.80 3.88 26.58
CA GLU A 236 -17.05 4.84 27.65
C GLU A 236 -18.33 4.47 28.43
N LEU A 237 -19.43 4.20 27.72
CA LEU A 237 -20.70 3.78 28.34
C LEU A 237 -20.58 2.45 29.12
N ASP A 238 -19.87 1.46 28.58
CA ASP A 238 -19.62 0.18 29.27
C ASP A 238 -18.77 0.36 30.54
N MET A 239 -17.81 1.29 30.52
CA MET A 239 -17.05 1.63 31.73
C MET A 239 -17.91 2.37 32.75
N GLU A 240 -18.76 3.29 32.31
CA GLU A 240 -19.68 4.03 33.18
C GLU A 240 -20.66 3.08 33.88
N GLU A 241 -21.28 2.16 33.15
CA GLU A 241 -22.16 1.12 33.70
C GLU A 241 -21.43 0.25 34.74
N LYS A 242 -20.19 -0.16 34.44
CA LYS A 242 -19.37 -0.93 35.40
C LYS A 242 -19.02 -0.15 36.65
N VAL A 243 -18.77 1.16 36.53
CA VAL A 243 -18.51 2.03 37.68
C VAL A 243 -19.77 2.15 38.53
N GLU A 244 -20.92 2.39 37.91
CA GLU A 244 -22.21 2.49 38.60
C GLU A 244 -22.55 1.21 39.37
N GLN A 245 -22.37 0.04 38.73
CA GLN A 245 -22.57 -1.25 39.38
C GLN A 245 -21.64 -1.44 40.60
N ARG A 246 -20.36 -1.06 40.47
CA ARG A 246 -19.40 -1.17 41.57
C ARG A 246 -19.74 -0.23 42.73
N LEU A 247 -20.26 0.97 42.44
CA LEU A 247 -20.71 1.89 43.48
C LEU A 247 -21.89 1.30 44.26
N CYS A 248 -22.85 0.67 43.58
CA CYS A 248 -23.95 -0.05 44.24
C CYS A 248 -23.43 -1.19 45.13
N ASP A 249 -22.46 -1.97 44.65
CA ASP A 249 -21.87 -3.07 45.42
C ASP A 249 -21.13 -2.56 46.68
N ILE A 250 -20.42 -1.43 46.58
CA ILE A 250 -19.75 -0.78 47.71
C ILE A 250 -20.79 -0.29 48.73
N GLU A 251 -21.85 0.38 48.31
CA GLU A 251 -22.90 0.86 49.20
C GLU A 251 -23.56 -0.30 49.98
N ILE A 252 -23.85 -1.42 49.30
CA ILE A 252 -24.37 -2.63 49.96
C ILE A 252 -23.36 -3.17 50.99
N ALA A 253 -22.06 -3.17 50.67
CA ALA A 253 -21.02 -3.63 51.58
C ALA A 253 -20.90 -2.72 52.81
N GLU A 254 -20.95 -1.41 52.62
CA GLU A 254 -20.94 -0.42 53.71
C GLU A 254 -22.14 -0.59 54.64
N GLN A 255 -23.34 -0.80 54.09
CA GLN A 255 -24.54 -1.08 54.87
C GLN A 255 -24.38 -2.36 55.71
N ARG A 256 -23.84 -3.43 55.12
CA ARG A 256 -23.57 -4.69 55.84
C ARG A 256 -22.54 -4.51 56.96
N LEU A 257 -21.50 -3.71 56.74
CA LEU A 257 -20.52 -3.39 57.77
C LEU A 257 -21.17 -2.62 58.93
N SER A 258 -22.01 -1.63 58.63
CA SER A 258 -22.76 -0.88 59.65
C SER A 258 -23.68 -1.79 60.48
N ASP A 259 -24.38 -2.72 59.83
CA ASP A 259 -25.24 -3.67 60.54
C ASP A 259 -24.43 -4.64 61.43
N MET A 260 -23.27 -5.07 60.95
CA MET A 260 -22.35 -5.92 61.70
C MET A 260 -21.76 -5.21 62.92
N GLU A 261 -21.42 -3.93 62.78
CA GLU A 261 -20.96 -3.08 63.88
C GLU A 261 -22.04 -2.94 64.96
N LYS A 262 -23.30 -2.63 64.57
CA LYS A 262 -24.43 -2.56 65.51
C LYS A 262 -24.66 -3.89 66.24
N MET A 263 -24.55 -5.01 65.54
CA MET A 263 -24.66 -6.35 66.16
C MET A 263 -23.51 -6.60 67.16
N ALA A 264 -22.29 -6.20 66.82
CA ALA A 264 -21.13 -6.34 67.71
C ALA A 264 -21.29 -5.48 68.97
N GLU A 265 -21.69 -4.22 68.83
CA GLU A 265 -21.98 -3.34 69.96
C GLU A 265 -23.08 -3.90 70.87
N GLN A 266 -24.15 -4.44 70.29
CA GLN A 266 -25.23 -5.05 71.07
C GLN A 266 -24.72 -6.24 71.89
N ARG A 267 -23.92 -7.11 71.27
CA ARG A 267 -23.29 -8.24 71.98
C ARG A 267 -22.38 -7.78 73.11
N LEU A 268 -21.60 -6.71 72.90
CA LEU A 268 -20.76 -6.14 73.95
C LEU A 268 -21.60 -5.65 75.13
N ARG A 269 -22.69 -4.90 74.87
CA ARG A 269 -23.63 -4.46 75.93
C ARG A 269 -24.25 -5.64 76.67
N ASP A 270 -24.63 -6.71 75.96
CA ASP A 270 -25.19 -7.91 76.58
C ASP A 270 -24.17 -8.62 77.50
N ILE A 271 -22.90 -8.71 77.07
CA ILE A 271 -21.81 -9.27 77.87
C ILE A 271 -21.54 -8.42 79.12
N GLU A 272 -21.48 -7.10 78.98
CA GLU A 272 -21.30 -6.18 80.12
C GLU A 272 -22.42 -6.35 81.14
N LYS A 273 -23.67 -6.40 80.68
CA LYS A 273 -24.84 -6.64 81.53
C LYS A 273 -24.74 -7.98 82.27
N GLN A 274 -24.39 -9.06 81.58
CA GLN A 274 -24.17 -10.37 82.20
C GLN A 274 -23.04 -10.33 83.23
N GLY A 275 -21.95 -9.59 82.96
CA GLY A 275 -20.86 -9.34 83.90
C GLY A 275 -21.34 -8.69 85.20
N PHE A 276 -22.16 -7.63 85.10
CA PHE A 276 -22.76 -6.97 86.27
C PHE A 276 -23.67 -7.91 87.08
N GLU A 277 -24.48 -8.74 86.40
CA GLU A 277 -25.35 -9.72 87.07
C GLU A 277 -24.52 -10.76 87.84
N LEU A 278 -23.48 -11.32 87.21
CA LEU A 278 -22.56 -12.27 87.84
C LEU A 278 -21.82 -11.66 89.03
N GLU A 279 -21.35 -10.41 88.91
CA GLU A 279 -20.69 -9.70 90.02
C GLU A 279 -21.63 -9.49 91.20
N ASN A 280 -22.88 -9.12 90.94
CA ASN A 280 -23.91 -8.97 91.97
C ASN A 280 -24.20 -10.30 92.68
N GLU A 281 -24.37 -11.40 91.93
CA GLU A 281 -24.56 -12.74 92.51
C GLU A 281 -23.35 -13.19 93.33
N PHE A 282 -22.14 -12.96 92.83
CA PHE A 282 -20.92 -13.26 93.57
C PHE A 282 -20.81 -12.42 94.86
N GLY A 283 -21.25 -11.16 94.83
CA GLY A 283 -21.36 -10.30 96.00
C GLY A 283 -22.38 -10.80 97.04
N LYS A 284 -23.50 -11.41 96.61
CA LYS A 284 -24.45 -12.09 97.51
C LYS A 284 -23.82 -13.33 98.14
N LEU A 285 -23.14 -14.16 97.34
CA LEU A 285 -22.45 -15.36 97.82
C LEU A 285 -21.37 -15.03 98.85
N LYS A 286 -20.53 -14.02 98.58
CA LYS A 286 -19.53 -13.50 99.54
C LYS A 286 -20.16 -13.07 100.85
N ARG A 287 -21.29 -12.36 100.81
CA ARG A 287 -22.03 -11.96 102.02
C ARG A 287 -22.55 -13.16 102.79
N TRP A 288 -23.08 -14.17 102.11
CA TRP A 288 -23.55 -15.41 102.73
C TRP A 288 -22.42 -16.19 103.42
N LEU A 289 -21.26 -16.32 102.77
CA LEU A 289 -20.08 -17.01 103.35
C LEU A 289 -19.48 -16.27 104.56
N ASN A 290 -19.62 -14.94 104.64
CA ASN A 290 -19.12 -14.13 105.75
C ASN A 290 -20.04 -14.12 106.98
N ILE A 291 -21.20 -14.79 106.93
CA ILE A 291 -22.04 -14.99 108.13
C ILE A 291 -21.25 -15.89 109.09
N PRO A 292 -20.93 -15.45 110.32
CA PRO A 292 -20.09 -16.20 111.23
C PRO A 292 -20.65 -17.62 111.44
N ALA A 293 -19.83 -18.64 111.25
CA ALA A 293 -20.17 -20.06 111.48
C ALA A 293 -20.62 -20.36 112.92
N GLN A 294 -20.66 -19.36 113.81
CA GLN A 294 -21.23 -19.45 115.15
C GLN A 294 -22.70 -19.90 115.14
N SER A 295 -23.51 -19.54 114.14
CA SER A 295 -24.88 -20.05 114.04
C SER A 295 -25.00 -21.51 113.57
N LEU A 296 -23.93 -22.10 113.01
CA LEU A 296 -23.90 -23.50 112.57
C LEU A 296 -23.33 -24.43 113.66
N LEU A 297 -22.52 -23.90 114.58
CA LEU A 297 -21.98 -24.62 115.74
C LEU A 297 -22.89 -24.58 116.98
N ASP A 298 -23.81 -23.61 117.10
CA ASP A 298 -24.77 -23.56 118.21
C ASP A 298 -26.01 -24.47 118.03
N GLY A 299 -26.16 -25.12 116.87
CA GLY A 299 -27.24 -26.10 116.62
C GLY A 299 -26.93 -27.54 117.07
N GLN A 300 -25.70 -27.85 117.47
CA GLN A 300 -25.27 -29.21 117.85
C GLN A 300 -24.90 -29.32 119.34
N ARG A 301 -25.69 -28.68 120.20
CA ARG A 301 -25.53 -28.80 121.66
C ARG A 301 -26.88 -28.83 122.39
N GLY A 302 -27.65 -29.88 122.12
CA GLY A 302 -28.87 -30.28 122.85
C GLY A 302 -29.87 -30.89 121.86
N THR A 303 -30.35 -32.13 121.96
CA THR A 303 -30.54 -33.04 123.10
C THR A 303 -30.76 -34.44 122.53
N GLU A 304 -29.92 -35.43 122.86
CA GLU A 304 -30.30 -36.85 122.73
C GLU A 304 -29.66 -37.64 123.89
N ALA A 305 -30.09 -37.29 125.11
CA ALA A 305 -30.01 -38.17 126.26
C ALA A 305 -31.44 -38.64 126.56
N ARG A 306 -31.99 -39.56 125.76
CA ARG A 306 -33.11 -40.40 126.18
C ARG A 306 -32.60 -41.81 126.44
N ARG A 307 -32.42 -42.07 127.74
CA ARG A 307 -32.35 -43.41 128.34
C ARG A 307 -33.51 -44.24 127.81
N ILE A 308 -33.20 -45.37 127.20
CA ILE A 308 -34.10 -46.52 127.19
C ILE A 308 -33.79 -47.28 128.48
N SER A 309 -34.73 -47.29 129.41
CA SER A 309 -34.81 -48.29 130.46
C SER A 309 -36.28 -48.58 130.76
N ILE A 310 -36.51 -49.88 130.88
CA ILE A 310 -37.72 -50.67 131.13
C ILE A 310 -38.55 -50.14 132.30
#